data_AF-A0A7L3HGL0-F1
#
_entry.id   AF-A0A7L3HGL0-F1
#
_cell.length_a   1.000
_cell.length_b   1.000
_cell.length_c   1.000
_cell.angle_alpha   90.00
_cell.angle_beta   90.00
_cell.angle_gamma   90.00
#
_symmetry.space_group_name_H-M   'P 1'
#
loop_
_entity.id
_entity.type
_entity.pdbx_description
1 polymer ?
#
loop_
_entity_poly.entity_id
_entity_poly.type
_entity_poly.pdbx_seq_one_letter_code
_entity_poly.pdbx_strand_id
1 'polypeptide(L)'
;FLFGERPYWWIHESGLSSREQLPLRQFPITCETGPGSPSGHCMILAAALWPIVTGLTKGVSRYTQSRLLKLIPFLLYTLLLVAMGLSRIFILAHFPHQVVTGSLAGMALGWGLQRWPPNFLKCRFFLGTALGLLLSALALHGLATATGLDLDW
;
A
#
# COMPACT_ATOMS: atom_id res chain seq x y z
N PHE A 1 16.94 -0.02 9.25
CA PHE A 1 15.79 -0.10 8.32
C PHE A 1 14.97 1.17 8.46
N LEU A 2 14.62 1.83 7.36
CA LEU A 2 13.84 3.08 7.37
C LEU A 2 12.35 2.74 7.42
N PHE A 3 11.75 2.88 8.60
CA PHE A 3 10.35 2.48 8.85
C PHE A 3 9.38 3.65 8.65
N GLY A 4 9.66 4.82 9.23
CA GLY A 4 8.81 6.02 9.08
C GLY A 4 9.37 7.03 8.09
N GLU A 5 10.70 7.05 7.91
CA GLU A 5 11.39 8.07 7.13
C GLU A 5 10.92 8.14 5.69
N ARG A 6 10.84 9.37 5.18
CA ARG A 6 10.52 9.67 3.78
C ARG A 6 11.78 10.08 3.04
N PRO A 7 12.00 9.59 1.81
CA PRO A 7 13.23 9.86 1.06
C PRO A 7 13.59 11.34 0.97
N TYR A 8 12.62 12.24 0.79
CA TYR A 8 12.86 13.68 0.73
C TYR A 8 13.54 14.21 2.01
N TRP A 9 12.96 13.94 3.18
CA TRP A 9 13.48 14.43 4.47
C TRP A 9 14.79 13.72 4.85
N TRP A 10 14.86 12.41 4.64
CA TRP A 10 16.04 11.61 4.96
C TRP A 10 17.30 12.07 4.21
N ILE A 11 17.19 12.52 2.96
CA ILE A 11 18.33 13.03 2.18
C ILE A 11 18.86 14.36 2.75
N HIS A 12 17.97 15.20 3.29
CA HIS A 12 18.37 16.43 3.97
C HIS A 12 19.03 16.16 5.33
N GLU A 13 18.46 15.24 6.12
CA GLU A 13 18.97 14.90 7.46
C GLU A 13 20.27 14.10 7.43
N SER A 14 20.48 13.25 6.41
CA SER A 14 21.70 12.46 6.25
C SER A 14 22.92 13.27 5.79
N GLY A 15 22.75 14.56 5.46
CA GLY A 15 23.81 15.41 4.92
C GLY A 15 24.24 15.07 3.49
N LEU A 16 23.52 14.17 2.80
CA LEU A 16 23.78 13.86 1.38
C LEU A 16 23.44 15.06 0.47
N SER A 17 22.39 15.81 0.81
CA SER A 17 21.96 16.97 0.02
C SER A 17 23.05 18.03 -0.14
N SER A 18 23.83 18.31 0.92
CA SER A 18 24.93 19.28 0.89
C SER A 18 26.18 18.75 0.18
N ARG A 19 26.37 17.43 0.14
CA ARG A 19 27.53 16.78 -0.47
C ARG A 19 27.41 16.59 -1.98
N GLU A 20 26.20 16.33 -2.48
CA GLU A 20 25.96 16.03 -3.90
C GLU A 20 25.24 17.16 -4.68
N GLN A 21 24.91 18.29 -4.04
CA GLN A 21 24.19 19.42 -4.67
C GLN A 21 22.96 18.96 -5.47
N LEU A 22 22.18 18.02 -4.92
CA LEU A 22 21.02 17.46 -5.60
C LEU A 22 19.87 18.48 -5.59
N PRO A 23 19.38 18.95 -6.75
CA PRO A 23 18.21 19.83 -6.80
C PRO A 23 16.94 19.00 -6.53
N LEU A 24 16.66 18.73 -5.26
CA LEU A 24 15.44 18.05 -4.85
C LEU A 24 14.25 19.00 -4.99
N ARG A 25 13.24 18.58 -5.73
CA ARG A 25 11.99 19.34 -5.87
C ARG A 25 10.95 18.79 -4.90
N GLN A 26 10.50 19.61 -3.98
CA GLN A 26 9.34 19.30 -3.16
C GLN A 26 8.07 19.46 -3.99
N PHE A 27 7.22 18.44 -4.00
CA PHE A 27 5.87 18.53 -4.53
C PHE A 27 4.87 18.65 -3.38
N PRO A 28 3.67 19.24 -3.60
CA PRO A 28 2.64 19.31 -2.56
C PRO A 28 2.27 17.95 -1.96
N ILE A 29 2.41 16.88 -2.74
CA ILE A 29 2.13 15.49 -2.34
C ILE A 29 3.35 14.75 -1.75
N THR A 30 4.50 15.41 -1.64
CA THR A 30 5.69 14.86 -0.95
C THR A 30 5.44 14.76 0.57
N CYS A 31 4.64 15.68 1.12
CA CYS A 31 4.24 15.70 2.52
C CYS A 31 2.90 14.99 2.71
N GLU A 32 2.92 13.68 2.99
CA GLU A 32 1.71 12.98 3.46
C GLU A 32 1.80 12.87 5.00
N THR A 33 0.68 13.06 5.69
CA THR A 33 0.59 13.07 7.17
C THR A 33 0.48 11.67 7.78
N GLY A 34 0.49 10.62 6.95
CA GLY A 34 0.43 9.23 7.40
C GLY A 34 1.82 8.58 7.54
N PRO A 35 1.90 7.41 8.20
CA PRO A 35 3.14 6.64 8.32
C PRO A 35 3.70 6.25 6.94
N GLY A 36 5.02 6.35 6.78
CA GLY A 36 5.70 6.10 5.50
C GLY A 36 5.76 4.62 5.07
N SER A 37 5.57 3.67 5.99
CA SER A 37 5.61 2.24 5.70
C SER A 37 4.40 1.49 6.25
N PRO A 38 3.79 0.60 5.45
CA PRO A 38 3.99 0.40 4.01
C PRO A 38 3.31 1.50 3.17
N SER A 39 3.58 1.56 1.86
CA SER A 39 2.90 2.52 0.98
C SER A 39 1.41 2.19 0.86
N GLY A 40 0.57 3.02 1.50
CA GLY A 40 -0.89 2.87 1.49
C GLY A 40 -1.50 2.91 0.09
N HIS A 41 -0.94 3.75 -0.79
CA HIS A 41 -1.34 3.84 -2.20
C HIS A 41 -1.17 2.51 -2.95
N CYS A 42 -0.02 1.87 -2.78
CA CYS A 42 0.27 0.58 -3.41
C CYS A 42 -0.57 -0.55 -2.77
N MET A 43 -0.77 -0.50 -1.45
CA MET A 43 -1.57 -1.46 -0.70
C MET A 43 -3.04 -1.45 -1.12
N ILE A 44 -3.68 -0.27 -1.15
CA ILE A 44 -5.10 -0.14 -1.54
C ILE A 44 -5.28 -0.55 -2.99
N LEU A 45 -4.42 -0.08 -3.91
CA LEU A 45 -4.51 -0.44 -5.32
C LEU A 45 -4.36 -1.95 -5.53
N ALA A 46 -3.39 -2.57 -4.87
CA ALA A 46 -3.17 -4.01 -4.94
C ALA A 46 -4.36 -4.81 -4.40
N ALA A 47 -4.93 -4.40 -3.27
CA ALA A 47 -6.09 -5.07 -2.66
C ALA A 47 -7.36 -4.91 -3.50
N ALA A 48 -7.65 -3.71 -3.99
CA ALA A 48 -8.87 -3.40 -4.72
C ALA A 48 -8.90 -4.08 -6.11
N LEU A 49 -7.77 -4.13 -6.81
CA LEU A 49 -7.70 -4.76 -8.12
C LEU A 49 -7.61 -6.29 -8.05
N TRP A 50 -7.27 -6.88 -6.89
CA TRP A 50 -7.09 -8.33 -6.75
C TRP A 50 -8.33 -9.17 -7.16
N PRO A 51 -9.56 -8.88 -6.68
CA PRO A 51 -10.75 -9.62 -7.10
C PRO A 51 -11.08 -9.43 -8.59
N ILE A 52 -10.75 -8.26 -9.14
CA ILE A 52 -10.98 -7.92 -10.55
C ILE A 52 -10.05 -8.74 -11.44
N VAL A 53 -8.74 -8.73 -11.18
CA VAL A 53 -7.76 -9.46 -12.01
C VAL A 53 -7.98 -10.96 -11.96
N THR A 54 -8.28 -11.51 -10.80
CA THR A 54 -8.58 -12.94 -10.63
C THR A 54 -9.91 -13.32 -11.29
N GLY A 55 -10.92 -12.47 -11.23
CA GLY A 55 -12.19 -12.64 -11.94
C GLY A 55 -12.03 -12.62 -13.46
N LEU A 56 -11.32 -11.62 -13.99
CA LEU A 56 -10.99 -11.52 -15.42
C LEU A 56 -10.19 -12.72 -15.91
N THR A 57 -9.18 -13.15 -15.15
CA THR A 57 -8.37 -14.33 -15.48
C THR A 57 -9.22 -15.60 -15.56
N LYS A 58 -10.14 -15.81 -14.60
CA LYS A 58 -11.09 -16.92 -14.64
C LYS A 58 -12.03 -16.82 -15.83
N GLY A 59 -12.52 -15.62 -16.15
CA GLY A 59 -13.36 -15.36 -17.31
C GLY A 59 -12.65 -15.73 -18.61
N VAL A 60 -11.45 -15.17 -18.85
CA VAL A 60 -10.64 -15.47 -20.03
C VAL A 60 -10.33 -16.97 -20.12
N SER A 61 -9.97 -17.62 -19.01
CA SER A 61 -9.68 -19.06 -19.01
C SER A 61 -10.88 -19.95 -19.37
N ARG A 62 -12.12 -19.45 -19.28
CA ARG A 62 -13.31 -20.18 -19.76
C ARG A 62 -13.46 -20.12 -21.28
N TYR A 63 -13.01 -19.03 -21.92
CA TYR A 63 -13.19 -18.79 -23.35
C TYR A 63 -11.96 -19.15 -24.19
N THR A 64 -10.76 -19.25 -23.60
CA THR A 64 -9.53 -19.59 -24.32
C THR A 64 -8.62 -20.53 -23.55
N GLN A 65 -7.95 -21.42 -24.29
CA GLN A 65 -6.87 -22.27 -23.77
C GLN A 65 -5.48 -21.65 -23.93
N SER A 66 -5.37 -20.50 -24.61
CA SER A 66 -4.09 -19.81 -24.79
C SER A 66 -3.53 -19.33 -23.45
N ARG A 67 -2.28 -19.75 -23.15
CA ARG A 67 -1.58 -19.32 -21.93
C ARG A 67 -1.30 -17.82 -21.91
N LEU A 68 -1.00 -17.23 -23.07
CA LEU A 68 -0.72 -15.79 -23.18
C LEU A 68 -1.92 -14.95 -22.78
N LEU A 69 -3.11 -15.28 -23.30
CA LEU A 69 -4.33 -14.54 -22.99
C LEU A 69 -4.70 -14.65 -21.50
N LYS A 70 -4.43 -15.79 -20.86
CA LYS A 70 -4.63 -15.99 -19.42
C LYS A 70 -3.68 -15.14 -18.56
N LEU A 71 -2.50 -14.78 -19.08
CA LEU A 71 -1.52 -13.94 -18.36
C LEU A 71 -1.80 -12.45 -18.48
N ILE A 72 -2.50 -11.99 -19.54
CA ILE A 72 -2.76 -10.56 -19.79
C ILE A 72 -3.34 -9.83 -18.56
N PRO A 73 -4.37 -10.34 -17.85
CA PRO A 73 -4.91 -9.61 -16.70
C PRO A 73 -3.88 -9.40 -15.60
N PHE A 74 -3.08 -10.43 -15.28
CA PHE A 74 -2.01 -10.33 -14.29
C PHE A 74 -0.88 -9.43 -14.74
N LEU A 75 -0.51 -9.44 -16.03
CA LEU A 75 0.48 -8.52 -16.58
C LEU A 75 0.03 -7.06 -16.46
N LEU A 76 -1.21 -6.75 -16.81
CA LEU A 76 -1.77 -5.41 -16.67
C LEU A 76 -1.84 -4.97 -15.20
N TYR A 77 -2.25 -5.88 -14.32
CA TYR A 77 -2.25 -5.64 -12.87
C TYR A 77 -0.85 -5.28 -12.34
N THR A 78 0.17 -6.07 -12.70
CA THR A 78 1.55 -5.81 -12.30
C THR A 78 2.06 -4.49 -12.88
N LEU A 79 1.76 -4.19 -14.15
CA LEU A 79 2.16 -2.93 -14.78
C LEU A 79 1.56 -1.71 -14.06
N LEU A 80 0.28 -1.76 -13.69
CA LEU A 80 -0.37 -0.69 -12.92
C LEU A 80 0.24 -0.52 -11.53
N LEU A 81 0.57 -1.61 -10.84
CA LEU A 81 1.26 -1.55 -9.55
C LEU A 81 2.65 -0.95 -9.66
N VAL A 82 3.42 -1.35 -10.68
CA VAL A 82 4.75 -0.78 -10.94
C VAL A 82 4.64 0.70 -11.26
N ALA A 83 3.69 1.12 -12.10
CA ALA A 83 3.48 2.53 -12.43
C ALA A 83 3.12 3.35 -11.17
N MET A 84 2.24 2.83 -10.31
CA MET A 84 1.88 3.48 -9.05
C MET A 84 3.08 3.56 -8.08
N GLY A 85 3.83 2.48 -7.96
CA GLY A 85 5.03 2.42 -7.13
C GLY A 85 6.11 3.40 -7.58
N LEU A 86 6.39 3.44 -8.88
CA LEU A 86 7.34 4.39 -9.48
C LEU A 86 6.92 5.84 -9.24
N SER A 87 5.64 6.17 -9.42
CA SER A 87 5.12 7.52 -9.13
C SER A 87 5.46 7.97 -7.71
N ARG A 88 5.34 7.09 -6.72
CA ARG A 88 5.66 7.39 -5.31
C ARG A 88 7.14 7.49 -5.01
N ILE A 89 7.97 6.69 -5.69
CA ILE A 89 9.43 6.75 -5.58
C ILE A 89 9.94 8.06 -6.22
N PHE A 90 9.42 8.45 -7.39
CA PHE A 90 9.84 9.67 -8.09
C PHE A 90 9.49 10.95 -7.34
N ILE A 91 8.38 10.96 -6.61
CA ILE A 91 7.98 12.10 -5.76
C ILE A 91 8.73 12.09 -4.41
N LEU A 92 9.61 11.11 -4.19
CA LEU A 92 10.40 10.94 -2.97
C LEU A 92 9.53 10.79 -1.71
N ALA A 93 8.31 10.29 -1.89
CA ALA A 93 7.35 10.05 -0.81
C ALA A 93 7.58 8.70 -0.14
N HIS A 94 8.07 7.70 -0.89
CA HIS A 94 8.31 6.35 -0.38
C HIS A 94 9.62 5.75 -0.89
N PHE A 95 10.26 4.95 -0.05
CA PHE A 95 11.36 4.09 -0.45
C PHE A 95 10.88 2.86 -1.24
N PRO A 96 11.73 2.26 -2.09
CA PRO A 96 11.37 1.07 -2.86
C PRO A 96 10.87 -0.10 -2.00
N HIS A 97 11.45 -0.33 -0.82
CA HIS A 97 11.00 -1.41 0.06
C HIS A 97 9.59 -1.16 0.61
N GLN A 98 9.22 0.10 0.91
CA GLN A 98 7.88 0.47 1.39
C GLN A 98 6.80 0.26 0.31
N VAL A 99 7.16 0.48 -0.94
CA VAL A 99 6.30 0.19 -2.11
C VAL A 99 6.08 -1.31 -2.25
N VAL A 100 7.16 -2.10 -2.22
CA VAL A 100 7.09 -3.57 -2.35
C VAL A 100 6.29 -4.19 -1.21
N THR A 101 6.57 -3.81 0.04
CA THR A 101 5.83 -4.32 1.20
C THR A 101 4.36 -3.91 1.16
N GLY A 102 4.05 -2.69 0.70
CA GLY A 102 2.67 -2.25 0.48
C GLY A 102 1.93 -3.06 -0.57
N SER A 103 2.55 -3.32 -1.72
CA SER A 103 1.96 -4.17 -2.75
C SER A 103 1.72 -5.60 -2.25
N LEU A 104 2.68 -6.20 -1.53
CA LEU A 104 2.53 -7.54 -0.94
C LEU A 104 1.41 -7.59 0.10
N ALA A 105 1.37 -6.64 1.02
CA ALA A 105 0.31 -6.53 2.02
C ALA A 105 -1.07 -6.37 1.38
N GLY A 106 -1.17 -5.54 0.33
CA GLY A 106 -2.40 -5.33 -0.42
C GLY A 106 -2.86 -6.59 -1.15
N MET A 107 -1.95 -7.33 -1.80
CA MET A 107 -2.28 -8.62 -2.42
C MET A 107 -2.79 -9.64 -1.41
N ALA A 108 -2.14 -9.75 -0.25
CA ALA A 108 -2.57 -10.64 0.83
C ALA A 108 -3.97 -10.27 1.35
N LEU A 109 -4.23 -8.97 1.56
CA LEU A 109 -5.53 -8.46 1.96
C LEU A 109 -6.60 -8.75 0.92
N GLY A 110 -6.33 -8.45 -0.35
CA GLY A 110 -7.25 -8.72 -1.47
C GLY A 110 -7.58 -10.20 -1.61
N TRP A 111 -6.59 -11.08 -1.43
CA TRP A 111 -6.80 -12.52 -1.42
C TRP A 111 -7.66 -13.00 -0.26
N GLY A 112 -7.41 -12.49 0.96
CA GLY A 112 -8.19 -12.79 2.15
C GLY A 112 -9.66 -12.37 2.01
N LEU A 113 -9.89 -11.12 1.59
CA LEU A 113 -11.23 -10.56 1.38
C LEU A 113 -11.98 -11.28 0.26
N GLN A 114 -11.29 -11.70 -0.80
CA GLN A 114 -11.92 -12.49 -1.86
C GLN A 114 -12.38 -13.86 -1.37
N ARG A 115 -11.62 -14.50 -0.46
CA ARG A 115 -11.97 -15.81 0.09
C ARG A 115 -13.12 -15.74 1.10
N TRP A 116 -13.21 -14.62 1.82
CA TRP A 116 -14.24 -14.35 2.83
C TRP A 116 -14.97 -13.06 2.47
N PRO A 117 -15.85 -13.09 1.45
CA PRO A 117 -16.52 -11.89 0.98
C PRO A 117 -17.35 -11.29 2.13
N PRO A 118 -17.10 -10.03 2.49
CA PRO A 118 -17.83 -9.39 3.57
C PRO A 118 -19.33 -9.29 3.26
N ASN A 119 -20.15 -9.53 4.27
CA ASN A 119 -21.61 -9.49 4.15
C ASN A 119 -22.11 -8.03 4.21
N PHE A 120 -22.00 -7.33 3.09
CA PHE A 120 -22.36 -5.92 2.95
C PHE A 120 -23.86 -5.59 3.18
N LEU A 121 -24.72 -6.61 3.30
CA LEU A 121 -26.17 -6.42 3.47
C LEU A 121 -26.60 -6.26 4.94
N LYS A 122 -25.72 -6.52 5.91
CA LYS A 122 -26.08 -6.48 7.34
C LYS A 122 -25.45 -5.28 8.02
N CYS A 123 -26.25 -4.39 8.60
CA CYS A 123 -25.75 -3.26 9.42
C CYS A 123 -24.80 -3.72 10.55
N ARG A 124 -25.07 -4.89 11.13
CA ARG A 124 -24.21 -5.55 12.14
C ARG A 124 -22.77 -5.77 11.66
N PHE A 125 -22.55 -6.02 10.37
CA PHE A 125 -21.22 -6.18 9.80
C PHE A 125 -20.45 -4.86 9.81
N PHE A 126 -21.08 -3.75 9.38
CA PHE A 126 -20.47 -2.42 9.42
C PHE A 126 -20.17 -1.98 10.85
N LEU A 127 -21.12 -2.15 11.76
CA LEU A 127 -20.93 -1.80 13.17
C LEU A 127 -19.81 -2.62 13.81
N GLY A 128 -19.79 -3.94 13.57
CA GLY A 128 -18.74 -4.83 14.06
C GLY A 128 -17.37 -4.50 13.48
N THR A 129 -17.30 -4.18 12.18
CA THR A 129 -16.04 -3.78 11.53
C THR A 129 -15.54 -2.43 12.05
N ALA A 130 -16.43 -1.45 12.18
CA ALA A 130 -16.07 -0.13 12.72
C ALA A 130 -15.58 -0.23 14.17
N LEU A 131 -16.28 -1.00 15.02
CA LEU A 131 -15.85 -1.25 16.39
C LEU A 131 -14.52 -2.00 16.44
N GLY A 132 -14.34 -3.03 15.60
CA GLY A 132 -13.08 -3.77 15.49
C GLY A 132 -11.91 -2.87 15.07
N LEU A 133 -12.12 -2.00 14.08
CA LEU A 133 -11.13 -1.03 13.65
C LEU A 133 -10.80 -0.04 14.77
N LEU A 134 -11.81 0.50 15.46
CA LEU A 134 -11.62 1.40 16.59
C LEU A 134 -10.80 0.74 17.72
N LEU A 135 -11.20 -0.47 18.14
CA LEU A 135 -10.50 -1.22 19.19
C LEU A 135 -9.06 -1.56 18.77
N SER A 136 -8.85 -1.93 17.50
CA SER A 136 -7.52 -2.21 16.98
C SER A 136 -6.64 -0.94 16.97
N ALA A 137 -7.19 0.21 16.60
CA ALA A 137 -6.47 1.48 16.61
C ALA A 137 -6.10 1.89 18.04
N LEU A 138 -7.04 1.77 18.99
CA LEU A 138 -6.78 2.04 20.41
C LEU A 138 -5.73 1.08 21.00
N ALA A 139 -5.79 -0.20 20.66
CA ALA A 139 -4.82 -1.20 21.10
C ALA A 139 -3.42 -0.91 20.53
N LEU A 140 -3.32 -0.58 19.24
CA LEU A 140 -2.05 -0.20 18.61
C LEU A 140 -1.48 1.07 19.23
N HIS A 141 -2.30 2.08 19.46
CA HIS A 141 -1.90 3.31 20.13
C HIS A 141 -1.38 3.03 21.55
N GLY A 142 -2.11 2.24 22.34
CA GLY A 142 -1.68 1.86 23.70
C GLY A 142 -0.41 1.02 23.73
N LEU A 143 -0.22 0.12 22.75
CA LEU A 143 1.01 -0.67 22.63
C LEU A 143 2.21 0.21 22.25
N ALA A 144 2.02 1.13 21.30
CA ALA A 144 3.08 2.04 20.88
C ALA A 144 3.54 2.94 22.03
N THR A 145 2.62 3.54 22.78
CA THR A 145 2.96 4.34 23.96
C THR A 145 3.61 3.50 25.07
N ALA A 146 3.17 2.26 25.28
CA ALA A 146 3.82 1.33 26.21
C ALA A 146 5.25 0.96 25.81
N THR A 147 5.56 0.93 24.51
CA THR A 147 6.92 0.73 23.99
C THR A 147 7.77 2.00 23.97
N GLY A 148 7.23 3.14 24.42
CA GLY A 148 7.93 4.43 24.45
C GLY A 148 8.05 5.10 23.08
N LEU A 149 7.25 4.68 22.10
CA LEU A 149 7.15 5.37 20.81
C LEU A 149 6.22 6.56 20.98
N ASP A 150 6.76 7.76 20.78
CA ASP A 150 5.95 8.97 20.67
C ASP A 150 5.19 8.94 19.34
N LEU A 151 3.86 8.98 19.41
CA LEU A 151 2.97 8.98 18.24
C LEU A 151 2.43 10.39 17.92
N ASP A 152 2.68 11.37 18.80
CA ASP A 152 2.18 12.75 18.70
C ASP A 152 3.22 13.71 18.07
N TRP A 153 4.30 13.16 17.49
CA TRP A 153 5.30 13.92 16.72
C TRP A 153 4.76 14.41 15.37
#